data_AF-A0A328A5C8-F1
#
_entry.id   AF-A0A328A5C8-F1
#
_cell.length_a   1.000
_cell.length_b   1.000
_cell.length_c   1.000
_cell.angle_alpha   90.00
_cell.angle_beta   90.00
_cell.angle_gamma   90.00
#
_symmetry.space_group_name_H-M   'P 1'
#
loop_
_entity.id
_entity.type
_entity.pdbx_description
1 polymer ?
#
loop_
_entity_poly.entity_id
_entity_poly.type
_entity_poly.pdbx_seq_one_letter_code
_entity_poly.pdbx_strand_id
1 'polypeptide(L)'
;MHKNKHWNSSLGFILASAGSAIGLGAIWKFPYIAGQYGGGAFLIQFILFTLLIGLPLLIVEFYIGHAGKTFSLTIFSKLSGSKFMDLIGLWGNIAAFILYAFYSVIGGWIILFIGYYLGIIFNVFELQLDYFQQMIANPLLSILGALLFIMLTEVIVSFGIQNGIERASKIMMPLLFLLFLIIVGRALMLEGAIEGLKYFLIPRFEDLSIEGTLYAMGQSFFALSLGTTGMITYASYTKDDTNVIQSALWIVIMNLLISILAGLAIFPAASALNIEVEAGPGLLFLVLPKLFEKMTFGFGFYMLFLILFLFAALTSSISLLELNLSNLIKNNENKRKKYALLLSLAVFITSIFPALSFGIYKDFKFGAGTIFDNMDFLVSNIMMPLGVLFTTLFCGFVLDKQLLFSIFTRNSQHSKLFNLWYTLIKYILPIVIIIVFVTQLI
;
A
#
# COMPACT_ATOMS: atom_id res chain seq x y z
N MET A 1 -1.75 -33.98 9.00
CA MET A 1 -0.53 -33.14 8.90
C MET A 1 -0.92 -31.73 8.48
N HIS A 2 -0.92 -30.77 9.40
CA HIS A 2 -1.15 -29.35 9.10
C HIS A 2 0.09 -28.76 8.40
N LYS A 3 0.19 -28.90 7.08
CA LYS A 3 1.29 -28.30 6.31
C LYS A 3 0.92 -26.86 5.91
N ASN A 4 1.76 -25.90 6.34
CA ASN A 4 2.03 -24.60 5.70
C ASN A 4 1.04 -23.43 5.87
N LYS A 5 0.63 -23.11 7.11
CA LYS A 5 -0.11 -21.85 7.42
C LYS A 5 0.76 -20.72 7.94
N HIS A 6 2.01 -21.01 8.29
CA HIS A 6 2.90 -20.04 8.90
C HIS A 6 3.94 -19.55 7.89
N TRP A 7 4.46 -18.35 8.13
CA TRP A 7 5.68 -17.89 7.47
C TRP A 7 6.82 -18.89 7.73
N ASN A 8 7.61 -19.19 6.70
CA ASN A 8 8.82 -20.02 6.86
C ASN A 8 9.87 -19.29 7.70
N SER A 9 9.94 -17.97 7.55
CA SER A 9 10.97 -17.13 8.16
C SER A 9 10.43 -15.76 8.57
N SER A 10 11.04 -15.14 9.59
CA SER A 10 10.75 -13.75 9.97
C SER A 10 11.00 -12.78 8.82
N LEU A 11 12.03 -13.04 8.00
CA LEU A 11 12.29 -12.28 6.78
C LEU A 11 11.12 -12.36 5.79
N GLY A 12 10.51 -13.54 5.64
CA GLY A 12 9.33 -13.73 4.79
C GLY A 12 8.15 -12.88 5.24
N PHE A 13 7.87 -12.87 6.54
CA PHE A 13 6.84 -12.02 7.14
C PHE A 13 7.13 -10.52 6.93
N ILE A 14 8.37 -10.09 7.21
CA ILE A 14 8.79 -8.68 7.06
C ILE A 14 8.65 -8.24 5.60
N LEU A 15 9.19 -9.00 4.64
CA LEU A 15 9.15 -8.63 3.22
C LEU A 15 7.72 -8.64 2.67
N ALA A 16 6.89 -9.61 3.03
CA ALA A 16 5.50 -9.63 2.59
C ALA A 16 4.69 -8.46 3.17
N SER A 17 4.87 -8.17 4.46
CA SER A 17 4.20 -7.03 5.11
C SER A 17 4.71 -5.69 4.57
N ALA A 18 6.02 -5.57 4.33
CA ALA A 18 6.60 -4.41 3.68
C ALA A 18 6.08 -4.25 2.25
N GLY A 19 5.96 -5.32 1.47
CA GLY A 19 5.37 -5.28 0.14
C GLY A 19 3.87 -4.97 0.13
N SER A 20 3.15 -5.25 1.22
CA SER A 20 1.77 -4.81 1.41
C SER A 20 1.65 -3.32 1.78
N ALA A 21 2.66 -2.75 2.44
CA ALA A 21 2.71 -1.33 2.81
C ALA A 21 3.21 -0.47 1.65
N ILE A 22 4.24 -0.95 0.94
CA ILE A 22 4.87 -0.30 -0.20
C ILE A 22 4.05 -0.58 -1.46
N GLY A 23 2.99 0.20 -1.62
CA GLY A 23 2.14 0.20 -2.81
C GLY A 23 2.33 1.41 -3.70
N LEU A 24 1.41 1.57 -4.65
CA LEU A 24 1.39 2.69 -5.60
C LEU A 24 1.42 4.08 -4.93
N GLY A 25 0.73 4.23 -3.81
CA GLY A 25 0.69 5.50 -3.07
C GLY A 25 2.06 5.93 -2.53
N ALA A 26 2.89 4.99 -2.07
CA ALA A 26 4.23 5.32 -1.55
C ALA A 26 5.15 5.87 -2.65
N ILE A 27 4.90 5.53 -3.92
CA ILE A 27 5.80 5.85 -5.03
C ILE A 27 5.40 7.13 -5.77
N TRP A 28 4.10 7.40 -6.00
CA TRP A 28 3.67 8.64 -6.66
C TRP A 28 3.05 9.67 -5.71
N LYS A 29 2.33 9.25 -4.66
CA LYS A 29 1.51 10.18 -3.84
C LYS A 29 2.42 10.93 -2.89
N PHE A 30 3.39 10.23 -2.31
CA PHE A 30 4.36 10.85 -1.41
C PHE A 30 5.17 11.96 -2.11
N PRO A 31 5.83 11.75 -3.26
CA PRO A 31 6.61 12.82 -3.91
C PRO A 31 5.75 14.01 -4.31
N TYR A 32 4.53 13.78 -4.81
CA TYR A 32 3.59 14.85 -5.13
C TYR A 32 3.27 15.72 -3.91
N ILE A 33 2.83 15.12 -2.81
CA ILE A 33 2.45 15.86 -1.59
C ILE A 33 3.68 16.53 -0.95
N ALA A 34 4.83 15.84 -0.92
CA ALA A 34 6.07 16.43 -0.44
C ALA A 34 6.45 17.67 -1.27
N GLY A 35 6.20 17.65 -2.57
CA GLY A 35 6.52 18.76 -3.47
C GLY A 35 5.66 19.99 -3.20
N GLN A 36 4.41 19.79 -2.80
CA GLN A 36 3.47 20.87 -2.48
C GLN A 36 3.71 21.51 -1.12
N TYR A 37 4.20 20.75 -0.14
CA TYR A 37 4.28 21.20 1.25
C TYR A 37 5.74 21.33 1.76
N GLY A 38 6.59 21.99 0.98
CA GLY A 38 7.92 22.39 1.45
C GLY A 38 9.01 21.31 1.40
N GLY A 39 8.81 20.24 0.61
CA GLY A 39 9.82 19.22 0.31
C GLY A 39 10.38 18.56 1.56
N GLY A 40 11.59 18.96 1.94
CA GLY A 40 12.31 18.40 3.08
C GLY A 40 11.58 18.61 4.41
N ALA A 41 10.81 19.69 4.54
CA ALA A 41 10.03 19.98 5.75
C ALA A 41 8.90 18.93 5.92
N PHE A 42 8.15 18.67 4.85
CA PHE A 42 7.17 17.59 4.80
C PHE A 42 7.81 16.22 5.04
N LEU A 43 8.96 15.94 4.42
CA LEU A 43 9.68 14.66 4.59
C LEU A 43 10.04 14.41 6.06
N ILE A 44 10.60 15.41 6.77
CA ILE A 44 10.95 15.30 8.19
C ILE A 44 9.69 14.99 9.00
N GLN A 45 8.60 15.72 8.76
CA GLN A 45 7.36 15.53 9.48
C GLN A 45 6.72 14.16 9.20
N PHE A 46 6.74 13.71 7.94
CA PHE A 46 6.27 12.38 7.55
C PHE A 46 7.08 11.28 8.25
N ILE A 47 8.41 11.39 8.31
CA ILE A 47 9.26 10.45 9.06
C ILE A 47 8.86 10.42 10.53
N LEU A 48 8.72 11.59 11.17
CA LEU A 48 8.34 11.69 12.58
C LEU A 48 6.97 11.09 12.84
N PHE A 49 5.95 11.41 12.05
CA PHE A 49 4.60 10.85 12.22
C PHE A 49 4.56 9.35 11.94
N THR A 50 5.30 8.86 10.95
CA THR A 50 5.37 7.43 10.69
C THR A 50 6.04 6.67 11.85
N LEU A 51 7.06 7.24 12.49
CA LEU A 51 7.71 6.62 13.66
C LEU A 51 6.91 6.75 14.96
N LEU A 52 6.28 7.90 15.19
CA LEU A 52 5.60 8.21 16.46
C LEU A 52 4.12 7.82 16.47
N ILE A 53 3.51 7.61 15.30
CA ILE A 53 2.09 7.36 15.16
C ILE A 53 1.87 6.08 14.34
N GLY A 54 2.41 6.02 13.12
CA GLY A 54 2.28 4.86 12.23
C GLY A 54 2.82 3.56 12.83
N LEU A 55 4.05 3.57 13.37
CA LEU A 55 4.67 2.40 13.99
C LEU A 55 3.88 1.88 15.21
N PRO A 56 3.48 2.71 16.19
CA PRO A 56 2.59 2.27 17.26
C PRO A 56 1.29 1.61 16.79
N LEU A 57 0.66 2.12 15.73
CA LEU A 57 -0.57 1.57 15.18
C LEU A 57 -0.33 0.26 14.42
N LEU A 58 0.77 0.14 13.68
CA LEU A 58 1.17 -1.13 13.06
C LEU A 58 1.40 -2.21 14.12
N ILE A 59 2.03 -1.83 15.25
CA ILE A 59 2.20 -2.73 16.39
C ILE A 59 0.85 -3.19 16.96
N VAL A 60 -0.18 -2.33 16.98
CA VAL A 60 -1.55 -2.73 17.38
C VAL A 60 -2.09 -3.84 16.48
N GLU A 61 -2.07 -3.65 15.16
CA GLU A 61 -2.55 -4.68 14.22
C GLU A 61 -1.75 -5.99 14.35
N PHE A 62 -0.44 -5.88 14.53
CA PHE A 62 0.42 -7.03 14.73
C PHE A 62 0.13 -7.78 16.03
N TYR A 63 -0.16 -7.07 17.13
CA TYR A 63 -0.56 -7.71 18.37
C TYR A 63 -1.87 -8.46 18.23
N ILE A 64 -2.88 -7.82 17.62
CA ILE A 64 -4.19 -8.46 17.40
C ILE A 64 -4.00 -9.74 16.58
N GLY A 65 -3.28 -9.65 15.46
CA GLY A 65 -3.01 -10.80 14.59
C GLY A 65 -2.23 -11.90 15.29
N HIS A 66 -1.10 -11.54 15.90
CA HIS A 66 -0.20 -12.49 16.55
C HIS A 66 -0.82 -13.17 17.76
N ALA A 67 -1.59 -12.47 18.59
CA ALA A 67 -2.29 -13.06 19.72
C ALA A 67 -3.47 -13.93 19.26
N GLY A 68 -4.18 -13.49 18.22
CA GLY A 68 -5.40 -14.15 17.76
C GLY A 68 -5.18 -15.41 16.93
N LYS A 69 -4.11 -15.49 16.12
CA LYS A 69 -3.75 -16.66 15.28
C LYS A 69 -4.95 -17.26 14.51
N THR A 70 -5.82 -16.40 14.00
CA THR A 70 -7.01 -16.78 13.23
C THR A 70 -7.32 -15.70 12.20
N PHE A 71 -8.32 -15.94 11.34
CA PHE A 71 -8.74 -15.01 10.29
C PHE A 71 -9.53 -13.82 10.85
N SER A 72 -9.48 -12.67 10.16
CA SER A 72 -9.93 -11.37 10.66
C SER A 72 -11.41 -11.32 11.08
N LEU A 73 -12.30 -12.11 10.46
CA LEU A 73 -13.73 -12.16 10.82
C LEU A 73 -14.02 -12.76 12.20
N THR A 74 -13.07 -13.45 12.85
CA THR A 74 -13.32 -14.10 14.16
C THR A 74 -12.28 -13.74 15.20
N ILE A 75 -11.26 -12.97 14.80
CA ILE A 75 -10.13 -12.67 15.67
C ILE A 75 -10.54 -11.80 16.86
N PHE A 76 -11.45 -10.86 16.62
CA PHE A 76 -11.89 -9.91 17.63
C PHE A 76 -12.78 -10.58 18.68
N SER A 77 -13.71 -11.47 18.29
CA SER A 77 -14.50 -12.22 19.25
C SER A 77 -13.69 -13.27 20.01
N LYS A 78 -12.70 -13.89 19.36
CA LYS A 78 -11.76 -14.80 20.05
C LYS A 78 -10.99 -14.09 21.17
N LEU A 79 -10.59 -12.84 20.95
CA LEU A 79 -9.80 -12.09 21.91
C LEU A 79 -10.63 -11.34 22.95
N SER A 80 -11.88 -10.97 22.65
CA SER A 80 -12.76 -10.20 23.54
C SER A 80 -13.86 -11.01 24.23
N GLY A 81 -14.16 -12.22 23.73
CA GLY A 81 -15.32 -13.00 24.14
C GLY A 81 -16.65 -12.54 23.54
N SER A 82 -16.68 -11.44 22.76
CA SER A 82 -17.91 -10.87 22.18
C SER A 82 -17.96 -10.98 20.67
N LYS A 83 -19.00 -11.65 20.15
CA LYS A 83 -19.25 -11.76 18.69
C LYS A 83 -19.50 -10.41 18.02
N PHE A 84 -19.96 -9.39 18.74
CA PHE A 84 -20.18 -8.06 18.19
C PHE A 84 -18.87 -7.43 17.68
N MET A 85 -17.74 -7.74 18.30
CA MET A 85 -16.45 -7.17 17.93
C MET A 85 -15.94 -7.67 16.57
N ASP A 86 -16.49 -8.77 16.04
CA ASP A 86 -16.16 -9.27 14.70
C ASP A 86 -16.61 -8.32 13.57
N LEU A 87 -17.48 -7.34 13.87
CA LEU A 87 -17.82 -6.26 12.94
C LEU A 87 -16.60 -5.45 12.52
N ILE A 88 -15.57 -5.32 13.38
CA ILE A 88 -14.31 -4.65 13.03
C ILE A 88 -13.60 -5.42 11.91
N GLY A 89 -13.56 -6.74 12.01
CA GLY A 89 -13.00 -7.61 10.98
C GLY A 89 -13.80 -7.55 9.68
N LEU A 90 -15.13 -7.55 9.77
CA LEU A 90 -16.00 -7.42 8.60
C LEU A 90 -15.79 -6.08 7.88
N TRP A 91 -15.66 -4.99 8.63
CA TRP A 91 -15.38 -3.66 8.10
C TRP A 91 -14.09 -3.63 7.27
N GLY A 92 -13.00 -4.15 7.84
CA GLY A 92 -11.71 -4.24 7.14
C GLY A 92 -11.79 -5.11 5.88
N ASN A 93 -12.52 -6.23 5.92
CA ASN A 93 -12.68 -7.11 4.77
C ASN A 93 -13.43 -6.47 3.61
N ILE A 94 -14.52 -5.75 3.91
CA ILE A 94 -15.26 -5.00 2.89
C ILE A 94 -14.36 -3.90 2.31
N ALA A 95 -13.63 -3.17 3.18
CA ALA A 95 -12.69 -2.14 2.74
C ALA A 95 -11.64 -2.71 1.77
N ALA A 96 -10.98 -3.82 2.15
CA ALA A 96 -9.97 -4.48 1.33
C ALA A 96 -10.52 -5.04 0.01
N PHE A 97 -11.78 -5.54 0.01
CA PHE A 97 -12.43 -6.03 -1.19
C PHE A 97 -12.69 -4.91 -2.20
N ILE A 98 -13.27 -3.79 -1.73
CA ILE A 98 -13.52 -2.60 -2.56
C ILE A 98 -12.19 -2.01 -3.03
N LEU A 99 -11.20 -1.89 -2.13
CA LEU A 99 -9.85 -1.43 -2.42
C LEU A 99 -9.25 -2.23 -3.57
N TYR A 100 -9.28 -3.55 -3.47
CA TYR A 100 -8.68 -4.39 -4.50
C TYR A 100 -9.39 -4.26 -5.85
N ALA A 101 -10.71 -4.09 -5.86
CA ALA A 101 -11.46 -3.92 -7.09
C ALA A 101 -10.97 -2.72 -7.91
N PHE A 102 -10.88 -1.51 -7.32
CA PHE A 102 -10.39 -0.35 -8.08
C PHE A 102 -8.86 -0.33 -8.21
N TYR A 103 -8.12 -0.85 -7.23
CA TYR A 103 -6.65 -0.95 -7.30
C TYR A 103 -6.20 -1.86 -8.46
N SER A 104 -6.97 -2.91 -8.75
CA SER A 104 -6.69 -3.81 -9.86
C SER A 104 -6.79 -3.15 -11.23
N VAL A 105 -7.59 -2.09 -11.37
CA VAL A 105 -7.70 -1.30 -12.60
C VAL A 105 -6.37 -0.61 -12.89
N ILE A 106 -5.77 0.03 -11.88
CA ILE A 106 -4.46 0.68 -12.03
C ILE A 106 -3.35 -0.35 -12.29
N GLY A 107 -3.38 -1.48 -11.58
CA GLY A 107 -2.50 -2.61 -11.85
C GLY A 107 -2.60 -3.10 -13.30
N GLY A 108 -3.81 -3.14 -13.84
CA GLY A 108 -4.09 -3.45 -15.24
C GLY A 108 -3.47 -2.45 -16.21
N TRP A 109 -3.54 -1.15 -15.92
CA TRP A 109 -2.89 -0.12 -16.74
C TRP A 109 -1.38 -0.34 -16.85
N ILE A 110 -0.72 -0.74 -15.76
CA ILE A 110 0.72 -1.01 -15.76
C ILE A 110 1.04 -2.19 -16.70
N ILE A 111 0.28 -3.29 -16.62
CA ILE A 111 0.48 -4.46 -17.48
C ILE A 111 0.30 -4.09 -18.95
N LEU A 112 -0.76 -3.37 -19.28
CA LEU A 112 -1.04 -2.94 -20.65
C LEU A 112 0.05 -1.99 -21.17
N PHE A 113 0.53 -1.07 -20.34
CA PHE A 113 1.63 -0.17 -20.71
C PHE A 113 2.95 -0.91 -20.92
N ILE A 114 3.27 -1.91 -20.10
CA ILE A 114 4.42 -2.79 -20.32
C ILE A 114 4.28 -3.49 -21.69
N GLY A 115 3.09 -4.03 -22.00
CA GLY A 115 2.83 -4.66 -23.30
C GLY A 115 2.98 -3.70 -24.48
N TYR A 116 2.44 -2.48 -24.35
CA TYR A 116 2.55 -1.43 -25.36
C TYR A 116 4.01 -1.04 -25.61
N TYR A 117 4.79 -0.79 -24.55
CA TYR A 117 6.20 -0.43 -24.68
C TYR A 117 7.08 -1.57 -25.19
N LEU A 118 6.77 -2.82 -24.86
CA LEU A 118 7.41 -3.97 -25.49
C LEU A 118 7.12 -3.98 -27.01
N GLY A 119 5.89 -3.69 -27.41
CA GLY A 119 5.54 -3.54 -28.82
C GLY A 119 6.31 -2.43 -29.53
N ILE A 120 6.57 -1.30 -28.87
CA ILE A 120 7.46 -0.24 -29.41
C ILE A 120 8.88 -0.76 -29.58
N ILE A 121 9.44 -1.44 -28.57
CA ILE A 121 10.80 -1.99 -28.63
C ILE A 121 10.96 -2.99 -29.78
N PHE A 122 9.93 -3.80 -30.06
CA PHE A 122 9.91 -4.75 -31.15
C PHE A 122 9.41 -4.17 -32.49
N ASN A 123 9.27 -2.84 -32.60
CA ASN A 123 8.78 -2.12 -33.79
C ASN A 123 7.40 -2.59 -34.30
N VAL A 124 6.54 -3.06 -33.38
CA VAL A 124 5.14 -3.42 -33.65
C VAL A 124 4.23 -2.19 -33.53
N PHE A 125 4.57 -1.27 -32.62
CA PHE A 125 3.81 -0.04 -32.37
C PHE A 125 4.70 1.19 -32.46
N GLU A 126 4.08 2.33 -32.76
CA GLU A 126 4.70 3.64 -32.65
C GLU A 126 4.28 4.32 -31.33
N LEU A 127 5.18 5.13 -30.77
CA LEU A 127 4.89 5.90 -29.56
C LEU A 127 3.82 6.95 -29.84
N GLN A 128 2.75 6.93 -29.06
CA GLN A 128 1.63 7.86 -29.12
C GLN A 128 1.43 8.48 -27.72
N LEU A 129 1.56 9.80 -27.64
CA LEU A 129 1.55 10.52 -26.35
C LEU A 129 0.18 10.52 -25.66
N ASP A 130 -0.90 10.31 -26.40
CA ASP A 130 -2.28 10.23 -25.93
C ASP A 130 -2.77 8.78 -25.77
N TYR A 131 -1.89 7.80 -26.00
CA TYR A 131 -2.24 6.38 -25.92
C TYR A 131 -2.82 5.99 -24.58
N PHE A 132 -2.32 6.57 -23.47
CA PHE A 132 -2.86 6.28 -22.15
C PHE A 132 -4.35 6.60 -22.05
N GLN A 133 -4.76 7.79 -22.47
CA GLN A 133 -6.15 8.21 -22.46
C GLN A 133 -7.00 7.32 -23.35
N GLN A 134 -6.52 6.99 -24.55
CA GLN A 134 -7.22 6.09 -25.46
C GLN A 134 -7.39 4.69 -24.84
N MET A 135 -6.36 4.17 -24.18
CA MET A 135 -6.35 2.86 -23.52
C MET A 135 -7.34 2.79 -22.37
N ILE A 136 -7.32 3.76 -21.44
CA ILE A 136 -8.23 3.76 -20.28
C ILE A 136 -9.68 4.08 -20.67
N ALA A 137 -9.88 4.79 -21.78
CA ALA A 137 -11.22 5.05 -22.31
C ALA A 137 -11.81 3.84 -23.06
N ASN A 138 -10.95 2.93 -23.55
CA ASN A 138 -11.38 1.73 -24.26
C ASN A 138 -11.94 0.69 -23.28
N PRO A 139 -13.23 0.31 -23.38
CA PRO A 139 -13.87 -0.63 -22.45
C PRO A 139 -13.20 -2.00 -22.42
N LEU A 140 -12.84 -2.53 -23.58
CA LEU A 140 -12.27 -3.87 -23.69
C LEU A 140 -10.88 -3.91 -23.08
N LEU A 141 -10.01 -2.96 -23.43
CA LEU A 141 -8.66 -2.90 -22.88
C LEU A 141 -8.68 -2.71 -21.36
N SER A 142 -9.49 -1.78 -20.84
CA SER A 142 -9.55 -1.53 -19.40
C SER A 142 -10.03 -2.74 -18.60
N ILE A 143 -11.07 -3.44 -19.09
CA ILE A 143 -11.56 -4.68 -18.45
C ILE A 143 -10.52 -5.80 -18.55
N LEU A 144 -9.90 -5.99 -19.72
CA LEU A 144 -8.86 -7.02 -19.91
C LEU A 144 -7.63 -6.76 -19.03
N GLY A 145 -7.20 -5.50 -18.90
CA GLY A 145 -6.10 -5.12 -18.02
C GLY A 145 -6.38 -5.51 -16.57
N ALA A 146 -7.55 -5.14 -16.05
CA ALA A 146 -7.97 -5.51 -14.70
C ALA A 146 -8.02 -7.05 -14.52
N LEU A 147 -8.58 -7.78 -15.49
CA LEU A 147 -8.63 -9.23 -15.47
C LEU A 147 -7.22 -9.85 -15.39
N LEU A 148 -6.30 -9.41 -16.25
CA LEU A 148 -4.92 -9.92 -16.28
C LEU A 148 -4.21 -9.68 -14.95
N PHE A 149 -4.34 -8.48 -14.39
CA PHE A 149 -3.73 -8.14 -13.10
C PHE A 149 -4.30 -8.99 -11.94
N ILE A 150 -5.63 -9.17 -11.93
CA ILE A 150 -6.30 -10.01 -10.93
C ILE A 150 -5.83 -11.45 -11.05
N MET A 151 -5.72 -11.99 -12.25
CA MET A 151 -5.26 -13.36 -12.49
C MET A 151 -3.79 -13.56 -12.06
N LEU A 152 -2.91 -12.59 -12.31
CA LEU A 152 -1.53 -12.66 -11.81
C LEU A 152 -1.48 -12.75 -10.28
N THR A 153 -2.31 -11.95 -9.61
CA THR A 153 -2.42 -11.96 -8.15
C THR A 153 -3.02 -13.28 -7.64
N GLU A 154 -4.10 -13.75 -8.29
CA GLU A 154 -4.79 -15.01 -7.98
C GLU A 154 -3.82 -16.19 -8.02
N VAL A 155 -3.03 -16.29 -9.09
CA VAL A 155 -2.07 -17.38 -9.28
C VAL A 155 -1.11 -17.43 -8.09
N ILE A 156 -0.54 -16.30 -7.66
CA ILE A 156 0.39 -16.24 -6.53
C ILE A 156 -0.31 -16.66 -5.22
N VAL A 157 -1.48 -16.11 -4.94
CA VAL A 157 -2.23 -16.40 -3.70
C VAL A 157 -2.73 -17.85 -3.65
N SER A 158 -3.02 -18.46 -4.80
CA SER A 158 -3.48 -19.86 -4.92
C SER A 158 -2.43 -20.87 -4.45
N PHE A 159 -1.13 -20.53 -4.51
CA PHE A 159 -0.03 -21.35 -4.00
C PHE A 159 0.18 -21.25 -2.48
N GLY A 160 -0.58 -20.39 -1.79
CA GLY A 160 -0.56 -20.27 -0.34
C GLY A 160 0.58 -19.40 0.21
N ILE A 161 0.67 -19.36 1.55
CA ILE A 161 1.55 -18.40 2.26
C ILE A 161 3.01 -18.60 1.91
N GLN A 162 3.52 -19.82 2.04
CA GLN A 162 4.95 -20.11 1.88
C GLN A 162 5.39 -20.16 0.42
N ASN A 163 4.64 -20.91 -0.40
CA ASN A 163 5.04 -21.19 -1.79
C ASN A 163 4.60 -20.11 -2.77
N GLY A 164 3.60 -19.29 -2.40
CA GLY A 164 3.12 -18.15 -3.17
C GLY A 164 3.64 -16.85 -2.60
N ILE A 165 2.98 -16.37 -1.54
CA ILE A 165 3.15 -15.01 -1.00
C ILE A 165 4.58 -14.72 -0.55
N GLU A 166 5.15 -15.58 0.31
CA GLU A 166 6.50 -15.40 0.85
C GLU A 166 7.56 -15.49 -0.25
N ARG A 167 7.41 -16.45 -1.18
CA ARG A 167 8.36 -16.62 -2.30
C ARG A 167 8.33 -15.42 -3.24
N ALA A 168 7.13 -14.95 -3.61
CA ALA A 168 6.96 -13.76 -4.45
C ALA A 168 7.60 -12.54 -3.77
N SER A 169 7.29 -12.31 -2.50
CA SER A 169 7.80 -11.16 -1.73
C SER A 169 9.33 -11.18 -1.58
N LYS A 170 9.92 -12.37 -1.36
CA LYS A 170 11.39 -12.55 -1.28
C LYS A 170 12.12 -12.24 -2.58
N ILE A 171 11.43 -12.26 -3.71
CA ILE A 171 12.01 -11.94 -5.02
C ILE A 171 11.70 -10.48 -5.38
N MET A 172 10.43 -10.10 -5.32
CA MET A 172 9.95 -8.81 -5.80
C MET A 172 10.45 -7.64 -4.95
N MET A 173 10.53 -7.79 -3.61
CA MET A 173 10.94 -6.68 -2.74
C MET A 173 12.43 -6.30 -2.90
N PRO A 174 13.38 -7.25 -2.89
CA PRO A 174 14.77 -6.91 -3.20
C PRO A 174 14.96 -6.35 -4.61
N LEU A 175 14.26 -6.90 -5.61
CA LEU A 175 14.32 -6.38 -6.98
C LEU A 175 13.76 -4.96 -7.07
N LEU A 176 12.62 -4.68 -6.42
CA LEU A 176 12.05 -3.33 -6.35
C LEU A 176 13.06 -2.33 -5.77
N PHE A 177 13.75 -2.70 -4.68
CA PHE A 177 14.79 -1.86 -4.09
C PHE A 177 15.97 -1.63 -5.04
N LEU A 178 16.45 -2.69 -5.69
CA LEU A 178 17.53 -2.60 -6.68
C LEU A 178 17.15 -1.69 -7.86
N LEU A 179 15.92 -1.83 -8.37
CA LEU A 179 15.41 -0.99 -9.47
C LEU A 179 15.33 0.48 -9.05
N PHE A 180 14.91 0.78 -7.83
CA PHE A 180 14.97 2.14 -7.29
C PHE A 180 16.38 2.71 -7.30
N LEU A 181 17.39 1.95 -6.84
CA LEU A 181 18.78 2.42 -6.83
C LEU A 181 19.28 2.76 -8.24
N ILE A 182 18.94 1.94 -9.23
CA ILE A 182 19.29 2.18 -10.64
C ILE A 182 18.62 3.46 -11.14
N ILE A 183 17.32 3.63 -10.88
CA ILE A 183 16.55 4.79 -11.33
C ILE A 183 17.03 6.07 -10.66
N VAL A 184 17.25 6.05 -9.34
CA VAL A 184 17.81 7.18 -8.58
C VAL A 184 19.19 7.56 -9.11
N GLY A 185 20.07 6.57 -9.32
CA GLY A 185 21.39 6.81 -9.91
C GLY A 185 21.29 7.52 -11.26
N ARG A 186 20.35 7.09 -12.13
CA ARG A 186 20.13 7.74 -13.41
C ARG A 186 19.55 9.16 -13.28
N ALA A 187 18.56 9.35 -12.40
CA ALA A 187 17.91 10.63 -12.17
C ALA A 187 18.89 11.70 -11.68
N LEU A 188 19.82 11.32 -10.79
CA LEU A 188 20.84 12.21 -10.26
C LEU A 188 21.93 12.60 -11.28
N MET A 189 22.09 11.83 -12.35
CA MET A 189 23.03 12.11 -13.44
C MET A 189 22.47 13.05 -14.52
N LEU A 190 21.20 13.45 -14.43
CA LEU A 190 20.62 14.38 -15.39
C LEU A 190 21.13 15.80 -15.18
N GLU A 191 21.29 16.55 -16.26
CA GLU A 191 21.62 17.97 -16.19
C GLU A 191 20.47 18.73 -15.51
N GLY A 192 20.77 19.56 -14.51
CA GLY A 192 19.75 20.25 -13.71
C GLY A 192 19.14 19.44 -12.56
N ALA A 193 19.51 18.16 -12.40
CA ALA A 193 19.02 17.28 -11.33
C ALA A 193 19.27 17.82 -9.91
N ILE A 194 20.35 18.59 -9.74
CA ILE A 194 20.74 19.13 -8.43
C ILE A 194 19.70 20.07 -7.84
N GLU A 195 18.98 20.83 -8.67
CA GLU A 195 17.95 21.76 -8.19
C GLU A 195 16.72 20.99 -7.71
N GLY A 196 16.33 19.92 -8.39
CA GLY A 196 15.29 18.99 -7.91
C GLY A 196 15.68 18.29 -6.62
N LEU A 197 16.95 17.88 -6.49
CA LEU A 197 17.45 17.29 -5.25
C LEU A 197 17.39 18.27 -4.08
N LYS A 198 17.80 19.53 -4.30
CA LYS A 198 17.68 20.60 -3.31
C LYS A 198 16.22 20.86 -2.96
N TYR A 199 15.34 20.93 -3.95
CA TYR A 199 13.91 21.15 -3.75
C TYR A 199 13.29 20.04 -2.87
N PHE A 200 13.74 18.81 -3.02
CA PHE A 200 13.26 17.69 -2.22
C PHE A 200 13.86 17.63 -0.81
N LEU A 201 15.17 17.85 -0.65
CA LEU A 201 15.86 17.59 0.61
C LEU A 201 16.04 18.81 1.51
N ILE A 202 16.10 20.03 0.95
CA ILE A 202 16.24 21.25 1.74
C ILE A 202 14.87 21.57 2.35
N PRO A 203 14.76 21.62 3.69
CA PRO A 203 13.48 21.83 4.35
C PRO A 203 13.04 23.28 4.24
N ARG A 204 11.86 23.50 3.65
CA ARG A 204 11.19 24.81 3.60
C ARG A 204 10.01 24.82 4.56
N PHE A 205 10.28 25.16 5.82
CA PHE A 205 9.25 25.19 6.87
C PHE A 205 8.21 26.31 6.65
N GLU A 206 8.56 27.35 5.90
CA GLU A 206 7.64 28.42 5.51
C GLU A 206 6.53 27.93 4.55
N ASP A 207 6.82 26.91 3.74
CA ASP A 207 5.87 26.28 2.82
C ASP A 207 5.02 25.19 3.52
N LEU A 208 5.32 24.88 4.79
CA LEU A 208 4.64 23.82 5.53
C LEU A 208 3.40 24.37 6.25
N SER A 209 2.25 24.24 5.60
CA SER A 209 0.97 24.65 6.17
C SER A 209 0.44 23.63 7.20
N ILE A 210 -0.60 24.05 7.95
CA ILE A 210 -1.38 23.17 8.84
C ILE A 210 -2.00 22.02 8.04
N GLU A 211 -2.47 22.31 6.83
CA GLU A 211 -2.99 21.31 5.90
C GLU A 211 -1.91 20.30 5.49
N GLY A 212 -0.70 20.77 5.13
CA GLY A 212 0.44 19.90 4.85
C GLY A 212 0.83 19.00 6.02
N THR A 213 0.75 19.53 7.25
CA THR A 213 0.93 18.77 8.49
C THR A 213 -0.10 17.64 8.61
N LEU A 214 -1.38 17.94 8.40
CA LEU A 214 -2.45 16.96 8.49
C LEU A 214 -2.34 15.89 7.37
N TYR A 215 -1.91 16.29 6.17
CA TYR A 215 -1.58 15.35 5.10
C TYR A 215 -0.42 14.44 5.49
N ALA A 216 0.68 14.96 6.05
CA ALA A 216 1.81 14.13 6.50
C ALA A 216 1.35 13.08 7.52
N MET A 217 0.46 13.47 8.43
CA MET A 217 -0.10 12.60 9.45
C MET A 217 -0.97 11.51 8.82
N GLY A 218 -1.90 11.86 7.93
CA GLY A 218 -2.74 10.88 7.22
C GLY A 218 -1.94 9.95 6.31
N GLN A 219 -0.91 10.47 5.63
CA GLN A 219 0.00 9.65 4.82
C GLN A 219 0.73 8.60 5.66
N SER A 220 1.05 8.89 6.93
CA SER A 220 1.72 7.92 7.80
C SER A 220 0.89 6.66 8.07
N PHE A 221 -0.46 6.77 8.06
CA PHE A 221 -1.35 5.62 8.18
C PHE A 221 -1.51 4.87 6.86
N PHE A 222 -1.74 5.64 5.79
CA PHE A 222 -1.97 5.10 4.45
C PHE A 222 -0.73 4.33 3.95
N ALA A 223 0.46 4.88 4.16
CA ALA A 223 1.71 4.28 3.72
C ALA A 223 2.06 2.96 4.45
N LEU A 224 1.38 2.64 5.55
CA LEU A 224 1.54 1.37 6.27
C LEU A 224 0.35 0.42 6.06
N SER A 225 -0.56 0.74 5.14
CA SER A 225 -1.74 -0.07 4.80
C SER A 225 -2.63 -0.43 6.00
N LEU A 226 -2.74 0.51 6.95
CA LEU A 226 -3.49 0.31 8.19
C LEU A 226 -5.00 0.48 7.99
N GLY A 227 -5.80 -0.19 8.82
CA GLY A 227 -7.26 -0.02 8.87
C GLY A 227 -8.06 -0.96 7.97
N THR A 228 -7.39 -1.75 7.12
CA THR A 228 -8.05 -2.81 6.31
C THR A 228 -8.00 -4.18 6.99
N THR A 229 -7.34 -4.33 8.13
CA THR A 229 -7.03 -5.61 8.81
C THR A 229 -6.05 -6.51 8.03
N GLY A 230 -5.40 -5.98 6.99
CA GLY A 230 -4.36 -6.68 6.21
C GLY A 230 -3.18 -7.11 7.07
N MET A 231 -2.66 -6.18 7.87
CA MET A 231 -1.52 -6.43 8.75
C MET A 231 -1.88 -7.39 9.89
N ILE A 232 -3.12 -7.34 10.38
CA ILE A 232 -3.67 -8.35 11.31
C ILE A 232 -3.61 -9.75 10.68
N THR A 233 -4.08 -9.91 9.44
CA THR A 233 -4.08 -11.21 8.75
C THR A 233 -2.66 -11.76 8.62
N TYR A 234 -1.71 -10.95 8.15
CA TYR A 234 -0.32 -11.38 8.00
C TYR A 234 0.34 -11.73 9.34
N ALA A 235 0.08 -10.94 10.38
CA ALA A 235 0.59 -11.21 11.71
C ALA A 235 -0.01 -12.50 12.32
N SER A 236 -1.23 -12.88 11.93
CA SER A 236 -1.86 -14.14 12.37
C SER A 236 -1.11 -15.41 11.93
N TYR A 237 -0.33 -15.31 10.85
CA TYR A 237 0.50 -16.40 10.32
C TYR A 237 1.89 -16.48 10.95
N THR A 238 2.25 -15.56 11.85
CA THR A 238 3.55 -15.61 12.54
C THR A 238 3.65 -16.81 13.49
N LYS A 239 4.87 -17.23 13.84
CA LYS A 239 5.12 -18.22 14.89
C LYS A 239 5.07 -17.55 16.27
N ASP A 240 4.98 -18.31 17.34
CA ASP A 240 4.86 -17.76 18.71
C ASP A 240 6.16 -17.09 19.21
N ASP A 241 7.30 -17.46 18.64
CA ASP A 241 8.62 -16.91 18.93
C ASP A 241 8.98 -15.68 18.07
N THR A 242 8.08 -15.25 17.18
CA THR A 242 8.35 -14.14 16.26
C THR A 242 8.36 -12.80 17.01
N ASN A 243 9.44 -12.02 16.88
CA ASN A 243 9.51 -10.65 17.38
C ASN A 243 8.74 -9.69 16.47
N VAL A 244 7.45 -9.49 16.78
CA VAL A 244 6.56 -8.65 15.97
C VAL A 244 6.89 -7.16 16.08
N ILE A 245 7.46 -6.68 17.19
CA ILE A 245 7.85 -5.27 17.36
C ILE A 245 9.03 -4.95 16.44
N GLN A 246 10.07 -5.79 16.46
CA GLN A 246 11.23 -5.62 15.58
C GLN A 246 10.82 -5.74 14.11
N SER A 247 9.89 -6.65 13.81
CA SER A 247 9.34 -6.78 12.45
C SER A 247 8.62 -5.49 12.01
N ALA A 248 7.78 -4.91 12.87
CA ALA A 248 7.09 -3.65 12.59
C ALA A 248 8.08 -2.50 12.34
N LEU A 249 9.15 -2.41 13.14
CA LEU A 249 10.19 -1.40 12.95
C LEU A 249 10.88 -1.54 11.59
N TRP A 250 11.27 -2.75 11.19
CA TRP A 250 11.87 -2.99 9.87
C TRP A 250 10.94 -2.64 8.71
N ILE A 251 9.66 -2.96 8.83
CA ILE A 251 8.65 -2.62 7.81
C ILE A 251 8.54 -1.10 7.66
N VAL A 252 8.46 -0.37 8.78
CA VAL A 252 8.38 1.09 8.78
C VAL A 252 9.65 1.70 8.17
N ILE A 253 10.84 1.20 8.54
CA ILE A 253 12.11 1.66 7.96
C ILE A 253 12.13 1.42 6.45
N MET A 254 11.76 0.22 5.99
CA MET A 254 11.70 -0.09 4.56
C MET A 254 10.72 0.83 3.84
N ASN A 255 9.54 1.08 4.41
CA ASN A 255 8.56 1.97 3.82
C ASN A 255 9.09 3.40 3.68
N LEU A 256 9.69 3.96 4.74
CA LEU A 256 10.30 5.28 4.71
C LEU A 256 11.43 5.36 3.68
N LEU A 257 12.29 4.33 3.60
CA LEU A 257 13.36 4.27 2.60
C LEU A 257 12.81 4.29 1.18
N ILE A 258 11.74 3.55 0.89
CA ILE A 258 11.13 3.58 -0.44
C ILE A 258 10.49 4.93 -0.75
N SER A 259 9.81 5.58 0.20
CA SER A 259 9.28 6.93 -0.01
C SER A 259 10.39 7.94 -0.31
N ILE A 260 11.52 7.85 0.39
CA ILE A 260 12.70 8.69 0.12
C ILE A 260 13.27 8.39 -1.26
N LEU A 261 13.46 7.12 -1.63
CA LEU A 261 13.95 6.72 -2.95
C LEU A 261 13.03 7.17 -4.07
N ALA A 262 11.71 7.13 -3.87
CA ALA A 262 10.73 7.65 -4.82
C ALA A 262 10.88 9.17 -5.01
N GLY A 263 11.06 9.93 -3.92
CA GLY A 263 11.38 11.36 -4.02
C GLY A 263 12.70 11.62 -4.77
N LEU A 264 13.76 10.87 -4.44
CA LEU A 264 15.06 10.96 -5.12
C LEU A 264 15.01 10.55 -6.60
N ALA A 265 14.05 9.72 -7.01
CA ALA A 265 13.83 9.37 -8.40
C ALA A 265 13.06 10.47 -9.14
N ILE A 266 12.01 11.01 -8.53
CA ILE A 266 11.05 11.91 -9.19
C ILE A 266 11.53 13.35 -9.22
N PHE A 267 11.97 13.94 -8.10
CA PHE A 267 12.29 15.37 -8.06
C PHE A 267 13.49 15.77 -8.92
N PRO A 268 14.64 15.06 -8.89
CA PRO A 268 15.76 15.40 -9.74
C PRO A 268 15.40 15.29 -11.23
N ALA A 269 14.65 14.25 -11.60
CA ALA A 269 14.22 14.03 -12.97
C ALA A 269 13.21 15.10 -13.44
N ALA A 270 12.24 15.46 -12.60
CA ALA A 270 11.26 16.52 -12.87
C ALA A 270 11.94 17.87 -13.08
N SER A 271 12.89 18.23 -12.21
CA SER A 271 13.66 19.47 -12.31
C SER A 271 14.54 19.51 -13.57
N ALA A 272 15.26 18.43 -13.86
CA ALA A 272 16.13 18.36 -15.04
C ALA A 272 15.38 18.62 -16.35
N LEU A 273 14.07 18.31 -16.38
CA LEU A 273 13.25 18.43 -17.58
C LEU A 273 12.23 19.57 -17.53
N ASN A 274 12.27 20.40 -16.49
CA ASN A 274 11.31 21.50 -16.26
C ASN A 274 9.85 21.03 -16.30
N ILE A 275 9.57 19.95 -15.58
CA ILE A 275 8.25 19.33 -15.48
C ILE A 275 7.73 19.52 -14.05
N GLU A 276 6.47 19.94 -13.91
CA GLU A 276 5.81 19.99 -12.61
C GLU A 276 5.42 18.58 -12.15
N VAL A 277 5.55 18.31 -10.86
CA VAL A 277 5.15 17.04 -10.28
C VAL A 277 3.62 17.03 -10.16
N GLU A 278 2.95 16.28 -11.04
CA GLU A 278 1.49 16.12 -11.02
C GLU A 278 1.01 15.03 -10.03
N ALA A 279 -0.26 15.11 -9.62
CA ALA A 279 -0.89 14.14 -8.73
C ALA A 279 -1.34 12.87 -9.46
N GLY A 280 -1.31 11.75 -8.74
CA GLY A 280 -2.04 10.54 -9.12
C GLY A 280 -1.46 9.76 -10.32
N PRO A 281 -2.28 8.89 -10.95
CA PRO A 281 -1.81 8.00 -12.03
C PRO A 281 -1.27 8.74 -13.27
N GLY A 282 -1.68 9.99 -13.50
CA GLY A 282 -1.20 10.82 -14.60
C GLY A 282 0.33 11.00 -14.59
N LEU A 283 0.94 11.09 -13.41
CA LEU A 283 2.40 11.17 -13.29
C LEU A 283 3.06 9.95 -13.97
N LEU A 284 2.60 8.75 -13.65
CA LEU A 284 3.18 7.51 -14.14
C LEU A 284 3.01 7.35 -15.66
N PHE A 285 1.83 7.66 -16.18
CA PHE A 285 1.46 7.28 -17.56
C PHE A 285 1.46 8.44 -18.57
N LEU A 286 1.55 9.69 -18.12
CA LEU A 286 1.54 10.87 -18.99
C LEU A 286 2.83 11.66 -18.90
N VAL A 287 3.31 11.85 -17.67
CA VAL A 287 4.47 12.70 -17.41
C VAL A 287 5.76 11.93 -17.62
N LEU A 288 5.88 10.74 -17.02
CA LEU A 288 7.12 9.96 -17.09
C LEU A 288 7.47 9.43 -18.49
N PRO A 289 6.53 8.95 -19.34
CA PRO A 289 6.82 8.66 -20.74
C PRO A 289 7.56 9.79 -21.47
N LYS A 290 7.03 11.01 -21.37
CA LYS A 290 7.62 12.21 -21.98
C LYS A 290 8.99 12.54 -21.41
N LEU A 291 9.17 12.26 -20.11
CA LEU A 291 10.44 12.43 -19.42
C LEU A 291 11.50 11.49 -20.01
N PHE A 292 11.18 10.20 -20.12
CA PHE A 292 12.13 9.21 -20.61
C PHE A 292 12.42 9.36 -22.09
N GLU A 293 11.48 9.81 -22.92
CA GLU A 293 11.73 10.06 -24.35
C GLU A 293 12.91 11.02 -24.60
N LYS A 294 13.10 12.02 -23.72
CA LYS A 294 14.19 13.00 -23.82
C LYS A 294 15.55 12.46 -23.33
N MET A 295 15.59 11.26 -22.76
CA MET A 295 16.78 10.68 -22.15
C MET A 295 17.45 9.67 -23.08
N THR A 296 18.78 9.70 -23.17
CA THR A 296 19.54 8.59 -23.75
C THR A 296 19.22 7.31 -23.00
N PHE A 297 18.87 6.25 -23.74
CA PHE A 297 18.36 4.97 -23.22
C PHE A 297 17.06 5.07 -22.41
N GLY A 298 16.28 6.13 -22.62
CA GLY A 298 15.06 6.43 -21.89
C GLY A 298 14.02 5.31 -21.85
N PHE A 299 13.74 4.69 -23.00
CA PHE A 299 12.82 3.55 -23.10
C PHE A 299 13.16 2.42 -22.11
N GLY A 300 14.45 2.10 -21.97
CA GLY A 300 14.91 1.08 -21.03
C GLY A 300 14.62 1.49 -19.58
N PHE A 301 14.91 2.73 -19.21
CA PHE A 301 14.63 3.23 -17.86
C PHE A 301 13.13 3.30 -17.55
N TYR A 302 12.30 3.70 -18.51
CA TYR A 302 10.85 3.69 -18.31
C TYR A 302 10.30 2.27 -18.13
N MET A 303 10.81 1.29 -18.88
CA MET A 303 10.46 -0.11 -18.69
C MET A 303 10.83 -0.63 -17.30
N LEU A 304 12.03 -0.29 -16.80
CA LEU A 304 12.42 -0.61 -15.43
C LEU A 304 11.48 0.04 -14.40
N PHE A 305 11.05 1.28 -14.66
CA PHE A 305 10.09 1.99 -13.82
C PHE A 305 8.72 1.30 -13.81
N LEU A 306 8.19 0.91 -14.97
CA LEU A 306 6.93 0.17 -15.06
C LEU A 306 7.01 -1.19 -14.35
N ILE A 307 8.12 -1.92 -14.47
CA ILE A 307 8.34 -3.20 -13.77
C ILE A 307 8.39 -2.99 -12.25
N LEU A 308 9.08 -1.94 -11.80
CA LEU A 308 9.12 -1.57 -10.38
C LEU A 308 7.71 -1.30 -9.85
N PHE A 309 6.91 -0.51 -10.59
CA PHE A 309 5.52 -0.23 -10.26
C PHE A 309 4.65 -1.48 -10.27
N LEU A 310 4.86 -2.38 -11.23
CA LEU A 310 4.17 -3.66 -11.28
C LEU A 310 4.48 -4.50 -10.04
N PHE A 311 5.73 -4.53 -9.59
CA PHE A 311 6.11 -5.24 -8.37
C PHE A 311 5.43 -4.65 -7.12
N ALA A 312 5.46 -3.33 -6.96
CA ALA A 312 4.79 -2.65 -5.85
C ALA A 312 3.26 -2.89 -5.87
N ALA A 313 2.66 -2.83 -7.06
CA ALA A 313 1.23 -3.08 -7.24
C ALA A 313 0.88 -4.53 -6.88
N LEU A 314 1.63 -5.50 -7.41
CA LEU A 314 1.39 -6.92 -7.18
C LEU A 314 1.61 -7.34 -5.72
N THR A 315 2.65 -6.84 -5.03
CA THR A 315 2.86 -7.19 -3.62
C THR A 315 1.72 -6.68 -2.72
N SER A 316 1.17 -5.50 -3.04
CA SER A 316 0.00 -4.97 -2.34
C SER A 316 -1.27 -5.76 -2.65
N SER A 317 -1.52 -6.10 -3.92
CA SER A 317 -2.73 -6.85 -4.32
C SER A 317 -2.79 -8.24 -3.71
N ILE A 318 -1.64 -8.91 -3.56
CA ILE A 318 -1.53 -10.21 -2.89
C ILE A 318 -2.08 -10.13 -1.46
N SER A 319 -1.79 -9.06 -0.72
CA SER A 319 -2.29 -8.85 0.64
C SER A 319 -3.80 -8.65 0.69
N LEU A 320 -4.32 -7.80 -0.21
CA LEU A 320 -5.75 -7.49 -0.28
C LEU A 320 -6.60 -8.73 -0.61
N LEU A 321 -6.10 -9.58 -1.51
CA LEU A 321 -6.75 -10.85 -1.85
C LEU A 321 -6.62 -11.89 -0.74
N GLU A 322 -5.43 -12.06 -0.15
CA GLU A 322 -5.18 -13.05 0.90
C GLU A 322 -6.06 -12.80 2.14
N LEU A 323 -6.25 -11.55 2.51
CA LEU A 323 -7.10 -11.17 3.64
C LEU A 323 -8.52 -11.73 3.49
N ASN A 324 -9.19 -11.45 2.38
CA ASN A 324 -10.54 -11.95 2.14
C ASN A 324 -10.55 -13.48 1.95
N LEU A 325 -9.52 -14.05 1.33
CA LEU A 325 -9.40 -15.49 1.13
C LEU A 325 -9.27 -16.26 2.45
N SER A 326 -8.45 -15.78 3.38
CA SER A 326 -8.21 -16.39 4.69
C SER A 326 -9.52 -16.63 5.47
N ASN A 327 -10.43 -15.66 5.37
CA ASN A 327 -11.76 -15.68 5.97
C ASN A 327 -12.69 -16.72 5.34
N LEU A 328 -12.61 -16.89 4.02
CA LEU A 328 -13.45 -17.85 3.28
C LEU A 328 -12.99 -19.30 3.47
N ILE A 329 -11.67 -19.53 3.46
CA ILE A 329 -11.12 -20.88 3.60
C ILE A 329 -11.21 -21.39 5.04
N LYS A 330 -11.32 -20.47 6.03
CA LYS A 330 -11.41 -20.79 7.46
C LYS A 330 -10.40 -21.86 7.84
N ASN A 331 -9.12 -21.62 7.57
CA ASN A 331 -8.04 -22.55 7.89
C ASN A 331 -8.03 -23.88 7.13
N ASN A 332 -8.86 -24.06 6.09
CA ASN A 332 -8.88 -25.27 5.25
C ASN A 332 -8.19 -25.01 3.89
N GLU A 333 -6.90 -25.33 3.81
CA GLU A 333 -6.07 -25.11 2.62
C GLU A 333 -6.55 -25.87 1.37
N ASN A 334 -7.28 -26.98 1.50
CA ASN A 334 -7.84 -27.70 0.34
C ASN A 334 -8.87 -26.84 -0.42
N LYS A 335 -9.45 -25.84 0.25
CA LYS A 335 -10.38 -24.87 -0.34
C LYS A 335 -9.67 -23.72 -1.05
N ARG A 336 -8.36 -23.49 -0.79
CA ARG A 336 -7.64 -22.29 -1.21
C ARG A 336 -7.82 -21.97 -2.70
N LYS A 337 -7.47 -22.90 -3.60
CA LYS A 337 -7.56 -22.67 -5.05
C LYS A 337 -8.99 -22.32 -5.50
N LYS A 338 -9.99 -23.09 -5.03
CA LYS A 338 -11.39 -22.86 -5.38
C LYS A 338 -11.87 -21.47 -4.93
N TYR A 339 -11.60 -21.10 -3.68
CA TYR A 339 -12.08 -19.82 -3.14
C TYR A 339 -11.24 -18.64 -3.59
N ALA A 340 -9.96 -18.83 -3.91
CA ALA A 340 -9.12 -17.81 -4.54
C ALA A 340 -9.70 -17.43 -5.92
N LEU A 341 -10.05 -18.43 -6.73
CA LEU A 341 -10.69 -18.19 -8.03
C LEU A 341 -12.06 -17.52 -7.89
N LEU A 342 -12.94 -18.01 -7.00
CA LEU A 342 -14.27 -17.40 -6.79
C LEU A 342 -14.17 -15.95 -6.31
N LEU A 343 -13.28 -15.68 -5.36
CA LEU A 343 -13.06 -14.33 -4.85
C LEU A 343 -12.47 -13.41 -5.91
N SER A 344 -11.51 -13.91 -6.71
CA SER A 344 -10.94 -13.16 -7.84
C SER A 344 -12.00 -12.85 -8.90
N LEU A 345 -12.93 -13.77 -9.15
CA LEU A 345 -14.06 -13.54 -10.06
C LEU A 345 -15.01 -12.45 -9.52
N ALA A 346 -15.28 -12.45 -8.21
CA ALA A 346 -16.09 -11.43 -7.57
C ALA A 346 -15.42 -10.04 -7.60
N VAL A 347 -14.10 -9.98 -7.34
CA VAL A 347 -13.31 -8.76 -7.49
C VAL A 347 -13.32 -8.29 -8.94
N PHE A 348 -13.15 -9.20 -9.91
CA PHE A 348 -13.19 -8.86 -11.33
C PHE A 348 -14.52 -8.23 -11.73
N ILE A 349 -15.65 -8.85 -11.38
CA ILE A 349 -16.99 -8.28 -11.65
C ILE A 349 -17.12 -6.88 -11.04
N THR A 350 -16.62 -6.69 -9.81
CA THR A 350 -16.66 -5.39 -9.12
C THR A 350 -15.71 -4.37 -9.78
N SER A 351 -14.58 -4.81 -10.32
CA SER A 351 -13.57 -3.95 -10.98
C SER A 351 -14.03 -3.37 -12.31
N ILE A 352 -15.04 -3.98 -12.96
CA ILE A 352 -15.60 -3.50 -14.23
C ILE A 352 -16.15 -2.08 -14.08
N PHE A 353 -16.83 -1.77 -12.98
CA PHE A 353 -17.44 -0.46 -12.75
C PHE A 353 -16.41 0.68 -12.68
N PRO A 354 -15.39 0.63 -11.80
CA PRO A 354 -14.34 1.66 -11.79
C PRO A 354 -13.50 1.64 -13.07
N ALA A 355 -13.28 0.50 -13.72
CA ALA A 355 -12.55 0.44 -15.01
C ALA A 355 -13.26 1.22 -16.12
N LEU A 356 -14.58 1.09 -16.24
CA LEU A 356 -15.38 1.79 -17.25
C LEU A 356 -15.59 3.28 -16.95
N SER A 357 -15.30 3.72 -15.73
CA SER A 357 -15.47 5.11 -15.29
C SER A 357 -14.45 6.09 -15.89
N PHE A 358 -13.41 5.59 -16.56
CA PHE A 358 -12.48 6.40 -17.36
C PHE A 358 -12.89 6.51 -18.85
N GLY A 359 -13.92 5.76 -19.26
CA GLY A 359 -14.41 5.70 -20.63
C GLY A 359 -15.91 5.99 -20.71
N ILE A 360 -16.70 4.95 -20.98
CA ILE A 360 -18.15 5.09 -21.21
C ILE A 360 -18.93 5.64 -20.01
N TYR A 361 -18.41 5.50 -18.78
CA TYR A 361 -19.04 6.04 -17.56
C TYR A 361 -18.33 7.29 -17.01
N LYS A 362 -17.44 7.93 -17.79
CA LYS A 362 -16.72 9.14 -17.34
C LYS A 362 -17.62 10.30 -16.93
N ASP A 363 -18.78 10.42 -17.56
CA ASP A 363 -19.73 11.50 -17.33
C ASP A 363 -20.71 11.17 -16.19
N PHE A 364 -20.74 9.91 -15.74
CA PHE A 364 -21.49 9.51 -14.56
C PHE A 364 -20.73 9.90 -13.30
N LYS A 365 -21.00 11.12 -12.82
CA LYS A 365 -20.35 11.70 -11.64
C LYS A 365 -21.36 11.97 -10.52
N PHE A 366 -20.97 11.65 -9.30
CA PHE A 366 -21.71 11.93 -8.07
C PHE A 366 -20.74 11.98 -6.89
N GLY A 367 -21.12 12.63 -5.78
CA GLY A 367 -20.28 12.66 -4.58
C GLY A 367 -18.85 13.13 -4.88
N ALA A 368 -17.86 12.24 -4.68
CA ALA A 368 -16.44 12.55 -4.85
C ALA A 368 -15.96 12.61 -6.32
N GLY A 369 -16.77 12.19 -7.30
CA GLY A 369 -16.39 12.21 -8.71
C GLY A 369 -16.98 11.04 -9.51
N THR A 370 -16.13 10.38 -10.30
CA THR A 370 -16.49 9.16 -11.05
C THR A 370 -16.72 7.97 -10.12
N ILE A 371 -17.13 6.81 -10.65
CA ILE A 371 -17.25 5.58 -9.85
C ILE A 371 -15.91 5.22 -9.21
N PHE A 372 -14.80 5.34 -9.94
CA PHE A 372 -13.47 5.12 -9.40
C PHE A 372 -13.18 6.05 -8.21
N ASP A 373 -13.43 7.37 -8.38
CA ASP A 373 -13.16 8.37 -7.34
C ASP A 373 -13.99 8.12 -6.08
N ASN A 374 -15.26 7.72 -6.22
CA ASN A 374 -16.11 7.39 -5.08
C ASN A 374 -15.66 6.12 -4.35
N MET A 375 -15.20 5.10 -5.07
CA MET A 375 -14.66 3.89 -4.45
C MET A 375 -13.36 4.18 -3.71
N ASP A 376 -12.45 4.97 -4.31
CA ASP A 376 -11.23 5.41 -3.65
C ASP A 376 -11.54 6.24 -2.41
N PHE A 377 -12.39 7.26 -2.52
CA PHE A 377 -12.78 8.11 -1.39
C PHE A 377 -13.42 7.30 -0.25
N LEU A 378 -14.35 6.39 -0.56
CA LEU A 378 -15.00 5.54 0.43
C LEU A 378 -13.97 4.71 1.20
N VAL A 379 -12.99 4.10 0.52
CA VAL A 379 -12.01 3.26 1.20
C VAL A 379 -10.95 4.11 1.89
N SER A 380 -10.26 4.96 1.13
CA SER A 380 -9.06 5.67 1.53
C SER A 380 -9.33 6.77 2.56
N ASN A 381 -10.46 7.48 2.44
CA ASN A 381 -10.80 8.61 3.32
C ASN A 381 -11.81 8.23 4.41
N ILE A 382 -12.59 7.16 4.24
CA ILE A 382 -13.60 6.75 5.23
C ILE A 382 -13.25 5.42 5.91
N MET A 383 -13.23 4.32 5.16
CA MET A 383 -13.14 3.00 5.76
C MET A 383 -11.81 2.73 6.43
N MET A 384 -10.70 3.15 5.83
CA MET A 384 -9.36 2.96 6.40
C MET A 384 -9.17 3.75 7.71
N PRO A 385 -9.37 5.09 7.77
CA PRO A 385 -9.23 5.83 9.03
C PRO A 385 -10.13 5.30 10.14
N LEU A 386 -11.39 4.97 9.84
CA LEU A 386 -12.29 4.36 10.81
C LEU A 386 -11.84 2.96 11.24
N GLY A 387 -11.31 2.16 10.32
CA GLY A 387 -10.72 0.86 10.65
C GLY A 387 -9.51 0.97 11.57
N VAL A 388 -8.64 1.97 11.35
CA VAL A 388 -7.53 2.28 12.27
C VAL A 388 -8.08 2.69 13.64
N LEU A 389 -9.12 3.53 13.68
CA LEU A 389 -9.75 3.93 14.93
C LEU A 389 -10.34 2.72 15.67
N PHE A 390 -11.09 1.85 14.99
CA PHE A 390 -11.72 0.68 15.60
C PHE A 390 -10.68 -0.29 16.17
N THR A 391 -9.61 -0.59 15.43
CA THR A 391 -8.53 -1.48 15.90
C THR A 391 -7.75 -0.86 17.06
N THR A 392 -7.52 0.46 17.03
CA THR A 392 -6.88 1.21 18.12
C THR A 392 -7.72 1.17 19.40
N LEU A 393 -9.02 1.45 19.29
CA LEU A 393 -9.95 1.41 20.42
C LEU A 393 -10.08 -0.01 20.99
N PHE A 394 -10.17 -1.01 20.11
CA PHE A 394 -10.18 -2.41 20.52
C PHE A 394 -8.92 -2.76 21.34
N CYS A 395 -7.74 -2.32 20.90
CA CYS A 395 -6.50 -2.56 21.63
C CYS A 395 -6.39 -1.80 22.95
N GLY A 396 -6.79 -0.52 22.98
CA GLY A 396 -6.69 0.32 24.17
C GLY A 396 -7.73 0.06 25.26
N PHE A 397 -8.89 -0.49 24.90
CA PHE A 397 -10.04 -0.61 25.80
C PHE A 397 -10.62 -2.02 25.96
N VAL A 398 -10.43 -2.92 25.00
CA VAL A 398 -11.05 -4.26 25.02
C VAL A 398 -10.02 -5.35 25.25
N LEU A 399 -8.85 -5.27 24.61
CA LEU A 399 -7.79 -6.27 24.78
C LEU A 399 -7.22 -6.27 26.20
N ASP A 400 -6.95 -7.48 26.71
CA ASP A 400 -6.29 -7.63 28.00
C ASP A 400 -4.87 -7.06 27.97
N LYS A 401 -4.62 -6.10 28.87
CA LYS A 401 -3.31 -5.46 29.03
C LYS A 401 -2.23 -6.47 29.43
N GLN A 402 -2.56 -7.49 30.23
CA GLN A 402 -1.57 -8.49 30.67
C GLN A 402 -1.11 -9.36 29.50
N LEU A 403 -2.04 -9.78 28.64
CA LEU A 403 -1.71 -10.44 27.38
C LEU A 403 -0.77 -9.59 26.51
N LEU A 404 -1.10 -8.32 26.27
CA LEU A 404 -0.25 -7.41 25.49
C LEU A 404 1.15 -7.25 26.11
N PHE A 405 1.20 -7.08 27.43
CA PHE A 405 2.46 -6.96 28.17
C PHE A 405 3.32 -8.21 28.02
N SER A 406 2.72 -9.41 28.13
CA SER A 406 3.43 -10.68 28.03
C SER A 406 4.13 -10.85 26.68
N ILE A 407 3.47 -10.47 25.58
CA ILE A 407 4.02 -10.55 24.22
C ILE A 407 5.12 -9.49 24.04
N PHE A 408 4.95 -8.29 24.60
CA PHE A 408 5.98 -7.24 24.59
C PHE A 408 7.24 -7.66 25.34
N THR A 409 7.07 -8.24 26.55
CA THR A 409 8.19 -8.59 27.42
C THR A 409 8.92 -9.86 27.02
N ARG A 410 8.28 -10.73 26.22
CA ARG A 410 8.92 -11.93 25.68
C ARG A 410 10.16 -11.61 24.85
N ASN A 411 10.17 -10.44 24.20
CA ASN A 411 11.22 -10.01 23.28
C ASN A 411 11.96 -8.74 23.72
N SER A 412 11.54 -8.08 24.81
CA SER A 412 12.19 -6.85 25.30
C SER A 412 12.04 -6.70 26.82
N GLN A 413 13.08 -6.23 27.52
CA GLN A 413 13.02 -6.03 28.98
C GLN A 413 12.46 -4.65 29.38
N HIS A 414 11.96 -3.86 28.43
CA HIS A 414 11.64 -2.45 28.64
C HIS A 414 10.16 -2.21 29.00
N SER A 415 9.79 -2.54 30.24
CA SER A 415 8.42 -2.34 30.76
C SER A 415 7.92 -0.87 30.69
N LYS A 416 8.84 0.10 30.77
CA LYS A 416 8.52 1.54 30.60
C LYS A 416 8.07 1.87 29.18
N LEU A 417 8.71 1.28 28.17
CA LEU A 417 8.39 1.51 26.76
C LEU A 417 7.00 0.96 26.42
N PHE A 418 6.64 -0.21 26.98
CA PHE A 418 5.29 -0.76 26.86
C PHE A 418 4.24 0.19 27.43
N ASN A 419 4.44 0.70 28.65
CA ASN A 419 3.46 1.60 29.27
C ASN A 419 3.32 2.91 28.49
N LEU A 420 4.42 3.46 27.95
CA LEU A 420 4.35 4.64 27.08
C LEU A 420 3.54 4.34 25.82
N TRP A 421 3.85 3.26 25.11
CA TRP A 421 3.10 2.82 23.93
C TRP A 421 1.61 2.61 24.26
N TYR A 422 1.30 1.87 25.32
CA TYR A 422 -0.08 1.58 25.71
C TYR A 422 -0.86 2.86 26.05
N THR A 423 -0.25 3.83 26.73
CA THR A 423 -0.86 5.14 27.00
C THR A 423 -1.11 5.91 25.70
N LEU A 424 -0.18 5.88 24.75
CA LEU A 424 -0.36 6.48 23.43
C LEU A 424 -1.57 5.87 22.71
N ILE A 425 -1.64 4.53 22.61
CA ILE A 425 -2.75 3.80 21.97
C ILE A 425 -4.09 4.12 22.64
N LYS A 426 -4.12 4.18 23.97
CA LYS A 426 -5.39 4.31 24.71
C LYS A 426 -5.96 5.72 24.68
N TYR A 427 -5.12 6.75 24.71
CA TYR A 427 -5.59 8.13 24.93
C TYR A 427 -5.26 9.10 23.79
N ILE A 428 -4.04 9.03 23.24
CA ILE A 428 -3.56 10.06 22.31
C ILE A 428 -3.93 9.70 20.87
N LEU A 429 -3.65 8.47 20.43
CA LEU A 429 -3.85 8.06 19.05
C LEU A 429 -5.31 8.08 18.58
N PRO A 430 -6.32 7.72 19.39
CA PRO A 430 -7.72 7.85 18.97
C PRO A 430 -8.09 9.30 18.61
N ILE A 431 -7.61 10.28 19.39
CA ILE A 431 -7.86 11.71 19.13
C ILE A 431 -7.17 12.13 17.83
N VAL A 432 -5.91 11.74 17.66
CA VAL A 432 -5.13 12.02 16.44
C VAL A 432 -5.81 11.46 15.20
N ILE A 433 -6.29 10.21 15.25
CA ILE A 433 -7.00 9.57 14.14
C ILE A 433 -8.31 10.30 13.84
N ILE A 434 -9.07 10.71 14.87
CA ILE A 434 -10.32 11.47 14.68
C ILE A 434 -10.03 12.82 14.01
N ILE A 435 -8.99 13.53 14.42
CA ILE A 435 -8.59 14.81 13.80
C ILE A 435 -8.29 14.58 12.32
N VAL A 436 -7.43 13.62 11.98
CA VAL A 436 -7.08 13.30 10.59
C VAL A 436 -8.31 12.89 9.78
N PHE A 437 -9.17 12.05 10.34
CA PHE A 437 -10.39 11.60 9.68
C PHE A 437 -11.32 12.78 9.36
N VAL A 438 -11.55 13.68 10.33
CA VAL A 438 -12.38 14.87 10.09
C VAL A 438 -11.75 15.77 9.06
N THR A 439 -10.43 15.98 9.10
CA THR A 439 -9.73 16.79 8.08
C THR A 439 -9.83 16.18 6.69
N GLN A 440 -9.82 14.86 6.55
CA GLN A 440 -9.94 14.20 5.24
C GLN A 440 -11.33 14.29 4.61
N LEU A 441 -12.34 14.75 5.36
CA LEU A 441 -13.72 14.92 4.92
C LEU A 441 -14.08 16.39 4.60
N ILE A 442 -13.26 17.32 5.03
CA ILE A 442 -13.39 18.77 4.77
C ILE A 442 -12.52 19.09 3.57
#